data_AF-A0A7X2M6Y8-F1
#
_entry.id   AF-A0A7X2M6Y8-F1
#
_cell.length_a   1.000
_cell.length_b   1.000
_cell.length_c   1.000
_cell.angle_alpha   90.00
_cell.angle_beta   90.00
_cell.angle_gamma   90.00
#
_symmetry.space_group_name_H-M   'P 1'
#
loop_
_entity.id
_entity.type
_entity.pdbx_description
1 polymer ?
#
loop_
_entity_poly.entity_id
_entity_poly.type
_entity_poly.pdbx_seq_one_letter_code
_entity_poly.pdbx_strand_id
1 'polypeptide(L)'
;MAIREVDLGKVRGDINDSQATFTQSETRTNIVSGEKGSVIFGKIKKWFADLGTAAFCSVVNNATTTAANTVLDGRMGKTLQTGIDELNSSLNTANFNLTVSTYYPTTNVIVSGRTVQLHCAGLLAKDVPIDAELTIGTLPEAYRPAYTIIKYVLGTGTTGRLFRICIDADGKVTYKATAAVAANVGVNINETFIARVR
;
A
#
# COMPACT_ATOMS: atom_id res chain seq x y z
N MET A 1 78.24 -33.86 -30.76
CA MET A 1 77.45 -33.06 -31.72
C MET A 1 76.69 -32.03 -30.91
N ALA A 2 77.09 -30.77 -30.93
CA ALA A 2 76.45 -29.73 -30.12
C ALA A 2 75.26 -29.16 -30.89
N ILE A 3 74.05 -29.31 -30.35
CA ILE A 3 72.85 -28.67 -30.89
C ILE A 3 72.92 -27.19 -30.52
N ARG A 4 72.99 -26.31 -31.52
CA ARG A 4 72.86 -24.86 -31.32
C ARG A 4 71.38 -24.51 -31.47
N GLU A 5 70.83 -23.77 -30.51
CA GLU A 5 69.52 -23.15 -30.67
C GLU A 5 69.57 -22.19 -31.85
N VAL A 6 68.67 -22.40 -32.81
CA VAL A 6 68.43 -21.49 -33.92
C VAL A 6 67.39 -20.50 -33.43
N ASP A 7 67.81 -19.24 -33.23
CA ASP A 7 66.87 -18.14 -33.07
C ASP A 7 66.11 -17.96 -34.39
N LEU A 8 64.82 -18.31 -34.40
CA LEU A 8 63.93 -18.23 -35.55
C LEU A 8 63.51 -16.77 -35.86
N GLY A 9 64.07 -15.79 -35.15
CA GLY A 9 63.63 -14.39 -35.17
C GLY A 9 62.29 -14.21 -34.46
N LYS A 10 61.71 -13.01 -34.51
CA LYS A 10 60.33 -12.79 -34.07
C LYS A 10 59.42 -13.77 -34.82
N VAL A 11 58.89 -14.77 -34.10
CA VAL A 11 57.80 -15.61 -34.61
C VAL A 11 56.71 -14.64 -35.07
N ARG A 12 56.39 -14.66 -36.37
CA ARG A 12 55.36 -13.81 -36.96
C ARG A 12 54.07 -13.98 -36.14
N GLY A 13 53.62 -12.88 -35.53
CA GLY A 13 52.33 -12.78 -34.85
C GLY A 13 52.46 -12.39 -33.39
N ASP A 14 52.75 -11.12 -33.11
CA ASP A 14 52.32 -10.55 -31.83
C ASP A 14 50.79 -10.67 -31.81
N ILE A 15 50.23 -11.26 -30.75
CA ILE A 15 48.78 -11.41 -30.62
C ILE A 15 48.07 -10.06 -30.59
N ASN A 16 48.77 -9.00 -30.15
CA ASN A 16 48.26 -7.64 -30.14
C ASN A 16 48.07 -7.07 -31.56
N ASP A 17 48.82 -7.57 -32.55
CA ASP A 17 48.76 -7.15 -33.96
C ASP A 17 48.05 -8.18 -34.87
N SER A 18 47.70 -9.35 -34.32
CA SER A 18 47.08 -10.45 -35.07
C SER A 18 45.56 -10.28 -35.15
N GLN A 19 45.00 -10.29 -36.36
CA GLN A 19 43.55 -10.28 -36.58
C GLN A 19 43.00 -11.70 -36.68
N ALA A 20 42.13 -12.09 -35.75
CA ALA A 20 41.44 -13.37 -35.79
C ALA A 20 40.13 -13.27 -36.60
N THR A 21 39.98 -14.11 -37.62
CA THR A 21 38.72 -14.21 -38.39
C THR A 21 37.78 -15.24 -37.76
N PHE A 22 36.56 -14.83 -37.40
CA PHE A 22 35.51 -15.72 -36.87
C PHE A 22 34.11 -15.20 -37.22
N THR A 23 33.14 -16.10 -37.24
CA THR A 23 31.71 -15.78 -37.42
C THR A 23 30.98 -15.98 -36.10
N GLN A 24 29.87 -15.27 -35.90
CA GLN A 24 29.01 -15.52 -34.74
C GLN A 24 28.38 -16.91 -34.85
N SER A 25 28.34 -17.65 -33.75
CA SER A 25 27.60 -18.92 -33.70
C SER A 25 26.09 -18.69 -33.81
N GLU A 26 25.39 -19.62 -34.45
CA GLU A 26 23.93 -19.54 -34.64
C GLU A 26 23.18 -19.67 -33.30
N THR A 27 23.61 -20.58 -32.44
CA THR A 27 22.98 -20.89 -31.15
C THR A 27 23.91 -20.60 -29.98
N ARG A 28 23.31 -20.19 -28.85
CA ARG A 28 24.03 -20.00 -27.60
C ARG A 28 24.34 -21.36 -26.97
N THR A 29 25.62 -21.68 -26.89
CA THR A 29 26.12 -22.94 -26.31
C THR A 29 27.37 -22.66 -25.47
N ASN A 30 27.64 -23.53 -24.49
CA ASN A 30 28.86 -23.44 -23.69
C ASN A 30 30.08 -23.82 -24.52
N ILE A 31 31.25 -23.24 -24.19
CA ILE A 31 32.53 -23.62 -24.78
C ILE A 31 32.93 -25.01 -24.26
N VAL A 32 33.45 -25.86 -25.13
CA VAL A 32 33.93 -27.22 -24.80
C VAL A 32 35.43 -27.32 -25.06
N SER A 33 36.14 -28.10 -24.25
CA SER A 33 37.58 -28.31 -24.43
C SER A 33 37.90 -28.95 -25.79
N GLY A 34 38.99 -28.52 -26.42
CA GLY A 34 39.40 -28.97 -27.75
C GLY A 34 38.73 -28.24 -28.92
N GLU A 35 37.82 -27.29 -28.67
CA GLU A 35 37.24 -26.47 -29.74
C GLU A 35 38.27 -25.57 -30.41
N LYS A 36 38.14 -25.42 -31.73
CA LYS A 36 38.95 -24.47 -32.49
C LYS A 36 38.71 -23.06 -31.96
N GLY A 37 39.76 -22.23 -31.86
CA GLY A 37 39.65 -20.85 -31.38
C GLY A 37 38.60 -20.02 -32.11
N SER A 38 38.40 -20.23 -33.41
CA SER A 38 37.35 -19.57 -34.20
C SER A 38 35.93 -19.91 -33.71
N VAL A 39 35.70 -21.15 -33.26
CA VAL A 39 34.42 -21.58 -32.68
C VAL A 39 34.22 -20.94 -31.31
N ILE A 40 35.27 -20.89 -30.49
CA ILE A 40 35.25 -20.24 -29.18
C ILE A 40 34.88 -18.76 -29.31
N PHE A 41 35.54 -18.01 -30.19
CA PHE A 41 35.22 -16.61 -30.44
C PHE A 41 33.81 -16.41 -31.00
N GLY A 42 33.34 -17.31 -31.87
CA GLY A 42 31.96 -17.30 -32.36
C GLY A 42 30.92 -17.45 -31.26
N LYS A 43 31.16 -18.34 -30.29
CA LYS A 43 30.30 -18.52 -29.11
C LYS A 43 30.35 -17.33 -28.17
N ILE A 44 31.54 -16.78 -27.89
CA ILE A 44 31.69 -15.57 -27.07
C ILE A 44 30.88 -14.42 -27.69
N LYS A 45 31.03 -14.20 -29.00
CA LYS A 45 30.25 -13.19 -29.72
C LYS A 45 28.75 -13.46 -29.62
N LYS A 46 28.32 -14.72 -29.77
CA LYS A 46 26.91 -15.09 -29.57
C LYS A 46 26.46 -14.78 -28.16
N TRP A 47 27.20 -15.13 -27.10
CA TRP A 47 26.82 -14.80 -25.73
C TRP A 47 26.58 -13.30 -25.51
N PHE A 48 27.49 -12.45 -25.99
CA PHE A 48 27.37 -10.99 -25.89
C PHE A 48 26.23 -10.41 -26.72
N ALA A 49 26.04 -10.86 -27.96
CA ALA A 49 24.96 -10.41 -28.85
C ALA A 49 23.55 -10.68 -28.28
N ASP A 50 23.49 -11.62 -27.35
CA ASP A 50 22.28 -12.29 -26.91
C ASP A 50 21.98 -11.84 -25.45
N LEU A 51 22.86 -11.04 -24.83
CA LEU A 51 22.60 -10.29 -23.60
C LEU A 51 21.53 -9.23 -23.88
N GLY A 52 20.48 -9.20 -23.05
CA GLY A 52 19.43 -8.18 -23.15
C GLY A 52 19.88 -6.82 -22.63
N THR A 53 19.11 -5.77 -22.94
CA THR A 53 19.40 -4.38 -22.56
C THR A 53 19.68 -4.20 -21.06
N ALA A 54 18.95 -4.94 -20.21
CA ALA A 54 19.10 -4.87 -18.75
C ALA A 54 20.51 -5.21 -18.25
N ALA A 55 21.28 -6.04 -18.98
CA ALA A 55 22.65 -6.40 -18.61
C ALA A 55 23.63 -5.21 -18.66
N PHE A 56 23.24 -4.11 -19.32
CA PHE A 56 24.04 -2.90 -19.51
C PHE A 56 23.45 -1.69 -18.76
N CYS A 57 22.40 -1.89 -17.96
CA CYS A 57 21.75 -0.85 -17.19
C CYS A 57 22.32 -0.75 -15.75
N SER A 58 22.29 0.45 -15.18
CA SER A 58 22.53 0.63 -13.75
C SER A 58 21.29 0.22 -12.94
N VAL A 59 21.49 -0.44 -11.80
CA VAL A 59 20.39 -0.80 -10.90
C VAL A 59 20.05 0.39 -10.00
N VAL A 60 18.77 0.72 -9.90
CA VAL A 60 18.24 1.75 -9.00
C VAL A 60 17.27 1.13 -8.01
N ASN A 61 17.17 1.73 -6.81
CA ASN A 61 16.35 1.25 -5.70
C ASN A 61 15.32 2.30 -5.22
N ASN A 62 14.90 3.19 -6.11
CA ASN A 62 13.92 4.23 -5.82
C ASN A 62 12.92 4.36 -6.98
N ALA A 63 11.77 4.98 -6.70
CA ALA A 63 10.69 5.19 -7.67
C ALA A 63 10.74 6.56 -8.36
N THR A 64 11.85 7.30 -8.23
CA THR A 64 11.98 8.68 -8.74
C THR A 64 12.96 8.80 -9.90
N THR A 65 13.87 7.84 -10.09
CA THR A 65 14.79 7.82 -11.23
C THR A 65 14.04 7.54 -12.54
N THR A 66 14.17 8.44 -13.50
CA THR A 66 13.64 8.30 -14.87
C THR A 66 14.75 8.31 -15.94
N ALA A 67 16.02 8.31 -15.51
CA ALA A 67 17.17 8.34 -16.40
C ALA A 67 17.24 7.08 -17.29
N ALA A 68 17.58 7.26 -18.57
CA ALA A 68 17.83 6.16 -19.48
C ALA A 68 18.95 5.24 -18.97
N ASN A 69 18.96 3.99 -19.43
CA ASN A 69 19.93 2.96 -19.03
C ASN A 69 19.92 2.64 -17.53
N THR A 70 18.74 2.74 -16.89
CA THR A 70 18.52 2.26 -15.53
C THR A 70 17.45 1.19 -15.49
N VAL A 71 17.57 0.27 -14.53
CA VAL A 71 16.57 -0.77 -14.22
C VAL A 71 16.27 -0.76 -12.73
N LEU A 72 15.01 -1.01 -12.38
CA LEU A 72 14.62 -1.12 -10.99
C LEU A 72 15.06 -2.47 -10.41
N ASP A 73 15.61 -2.46 -9.20
CA ASP A 73 15.88 -3.67 -8.43
C ASP A 73 14.56 -4.44 -8.20
N GLY A 74 14.50 -5.71 -8.59
CA GLY A 74 13.31 -6.55 -8.39
C GLY A 74 12.82 -6.59 -6.94
N ARG A 75 13.72 -6.44 -5.96
CA ARG A 75 13.36 -6.35 -4.52
C ARG A 75 12.49 -5.13 -4.21
N MET A 76 12.67 -4.03 -4.94
CA MET A 76 11.82 -2.84 -4.79
C MET A 76 10.38 -3.08 -5.20
N GLY A 77 10.09 -4.08 -6.04
CA GLY A 77 8.72 -4.47 -6.35
C GLY A 77 7.92 -4.82 -5.09
N LYS A 78 8.52 -5.54 -4.12
CA LYS A 78 7.85 -5.88 -2.86
C LYS A 78 7.63 -4.66 -1.98
N THR A 79 8.63 -3.78 -1.86
CA THR A 79 8.53 -2.54 -1.09
C THR A 79 7.43 -1.64 -1.63
N LEU A 80 7.36 -1.47 -2.96
CA LEU A 80 6.31 -0.68 -3.61
C LEU A 80 4.93 -1.30 -3.41
N GLN A 81 4.80 -2.62 -3.56
CA GLN A 81 3.52 -3.31 -3.32
C GLN A 81 3.05 -3.14 -1.86
N THR A 82 3.95 -3.28 -0.88
CA THR A 82 3.60 -3.04 0.53
C THR A 82 3.09 -1.62 0.76
N GLY A 83 3.74 -0.60 0.19
CA GLY A 83 3.24 0.79 0.29
C GLY A 83 1.87 0.99 -0.36
N ILE A 84 1.60 0.32 -1.49
CA ILE A 84 0.28 0.33 -2.14
C ILE A 84 -0.78 -0.33 -1.26
N ASP A 85 -0.46 -1.47 -0.65
CA ASP A 85 -1.39 -2.20 0.22
C ASP A 85 -1.74 -1.38 1.48
N GLU A 86 -0.75 -0.68 2.06
CA GLU A 86 -0.94 0.23 3.20
C GLU A 86 -1.83 1.43 2.85
N LEU A 87 -1.61 2.04 1.67
CA LEU A 87 -2.45 3.11 1.15
C LEU A 87 -3.88 2.61 0.89
N ASN A 88 -4.04 1.47 0.24
CA ASN A 88 -5.35 0.87 -0.02
C ASN A 88 -6.08 0.52 1.29
N SER A 89 -5.38 -0.02 2.28
CA SER A 89 -5.94 -0.30 3.60
C SER A 89 -6.41 0.99 4.29
N SER A 90 -5.67 2.08 4.12
CA SER A 90 -6.02 3.40 4.65
C SER A 90 -7.18 4.04 3.88
N LEU A 91 -7.30 3.81 2.57
CA LEU A 91 -8.39 4.31 1.72
C LEU A 91 -9.65 3.45 1.79
N ASN A 92 -9.53 2.18 2.16
CA ASN A 92 -10.64 1.24 2.18
C ASN A 92 -11.74 1.78 3.10
N THR A 93 -12.88 2.07 2.49
CA THR A 93 -14.04 2.58 3.20
C THR A 93 -14.55 1.49 4.13
N ALA A 94 -14.31 1.64 5.43
CA ALA A 94 -14.86 0.73 6.42
C ALA A 94 -16.28 1.19 6.75
N ASN A 95 -17.24 0.29 6.55
CA ASN A 95 -18.62 0.46 6.98
C ASN A 95 -18.92 -0.61 8.03
N PHE A 96 -19.18 -0.19 9.26
CA PHE A 96 -19.56 -1.09 10.34
C PHE A 96 -20.63 -0.46 11.23
N ASN A 97 -21.28 -1.27 12.06
CA ASN A 97 -22.42 -0.87 12.85
C ASN A 97 -22.09 -0.85 14.35
N LEU A 98 -22.65 0.11 15.07
CA LEU A 98 -22.71 0.12 16.52
C LEU A 98 -24.17 -0.14 16.94
N THR A 99 -24.37 -1.20 17.73
CA THR A 99 -25.72 -1.74 18.04
C THR A 99 -25.89 -2.16 19.51
N VAL A 100 -25.18 -1.52 20.44
CA VAL A 100 -25.30 -1.86 21.88
C VAL A 100 -26.63 -1.39 22.46
N SER A 101 -27.15 -0.24 22.00
CA SER A 101 -28.43 0.29 22.50
C SER A 101 -29.62 -0.42 21.87
N THR A 102 -30.63 -0.71 22.68
CA THR A 102 -31.94 -1.21 22.23
C THR A 102 -32.99 -0.10 22.08
N TYR A 103 -32.61 1.16 22.30
CA TYR A 103 -33.50 2.33 22.20
C TYR A 103 -33.38 3.04 20.86
N TYR A 104 -32.16 3.17 20.34
CA TYR A 104 -31.88 3.88 19.09
C TYR A 104 -31.80 2.91 17.90
N PRO A 105 -32.10 3.37 16.68
CA PRO A 105 -31.77 2.60 15.48
C PRO A 105 -30.26 2.41 15.36
N THR A 106 -29.86 1.46 14.50
CA THR A 106 -28.44 1.18 14.23
C THR A 106 -27.68 2.45 13.88
N THR A 107 -26.52 2.63 14.53
CA THR A 107 -25.58 3.68 14.17
C THR A 107 -24.56 3.10 13.20
N ASN A 108 -24.60 3.58 11.95
CA ASN A 108 -23.62 3.24 10.94
C ASN A 108 -22.39 4.11 11.14
N VAL A 109 -21.21 3.50 11.04
CA VAL A 109 -19.92 4.19 11.04
C VAL A 109 -19.33 4.02 9.65
N ILE A 110 -19.12 5.16 8.99
CA ILE A 110 -18.56 5.25 7.64
C ILE A 110 -17.19 5.90 7.78
N VAL A 111 -16.15 5.20 7.36
CA VAL A 111 -14.78 5.71 7.42
C VAL A 111 -14.22 5.89 6.03
N SER A 112 -13.60 7.04 5.76
CA SER A 112 -12.79 7.28 4.56
C SER A 112 -11.48 7.92 4.97
N GLY A 113 -10.38 7.16 4.91
CA GLY A 113 -9.12 7.59 5.50
C GLY A 113 -9.25 7.76 7.01
N ARG A 114 -8.98 8.98 7.48
CA ARG A 114 -9.16 9.38 8.89
C ARG A 114 -10.50 10.05 9.16
N THR A 115 -11.29 10.34 8.14
CA THR A 115 -12.62 10.93 8.31
C THR A 115 -13.58 9.84 8.73
N VAL A 116 -14.19 10.00 9.90
CA VAL A 116 -15.16 9.08 10.47
C VAL A 116 -16.50 9.79 10.58
N GLN A 117 -17.53 9.22 9.98
CA GLN A 117 -18.90 9.69 10.09
C GLN A 117 -19.73 8.67 10.88
N LEU A 118 -20.42 9.13 11.92
CA LEU A 118 -21.49 8.40 12.59
C LEU A 118 -22.82 8.86 12.01
N HIS A 119 -23.64 7.91 11.60
CA HIS A 119 -24.97 8.16 11.08
C HIS A 119 -25.99 7.22 11.73
N CYS A 120 -26.83 7.77 12.59
CA CYS A 120 -27.95 7.10 13.23
C CYS A 120 -29.25 7.79 12.79
N ALA A 121 -30.00 7.15 11.91
CA ALA A 121 -31.26 7.67 11.41
C ALA A 121 -32.33 6.58 11.40
N GLY A 122 -33.55 6.94 11.78
CA GLY A 122 -34.69 6.02 11.85
C GLY A 122 -35.62 6.35 13.00
N LEU A 123 -36.45 5.38 13.38
CA LEU A 123 -37.38 5.51 14.51
C LEU A 123 -36.76 4.95 15.78
N LEU A 124 -37.01 5.58 16.93
CA LEU A 124 -36.68 5.01 18.23
C LEU A 124 -37.45 3.71 18.46
N ALA A 125 -36.75 2.68 18.94
CA ALA A 125 -37.34 1.37 19.22
C ALA A 125 -38.06 1.32 20.58
N LYS A 126 -37.70 2.22 21.51
CA LYS A 126 -38.25 2.31 22.87
C LYS A 126 -38.30 3.76 23.33
N ASP A 127 -39.08 4.00 24.38
CA ASP A 127 -39.10 5.30 25.08
C ASP A 127 -37.72 5.59 25.64
N VAL A 128 -37.11 6.70 25.22
CA VAL A 128 -35.83 7.19 25.74
C VAL A 128 -36.11 8.07 26.96
N PRO A 129 -35.61 7.69 28.15
CA PRO A 129 -35.75 8.53 29.33
C PRO A 129 -34.96 9.83 29.17
N ILE A 130 -35.46 10.90 29.80
CA ILE A 130 -34.72 12.16 29.90
C ILE A 130 -33.38 11.94 30.59
N ASP A 131 -32.33 12.55 30.05
CA ASP A 131 -30.96 12.56 30.58
C ASP A 131 -30.30 11.18 30.79
N ALA A 132 -30.90 10.10 30.30
CA ALA A 132 -30.28 8.79 30.29
C ALA A 132 -29.14 8.74 29.26
N GLU A 133 -27.92 8.47 29.72
CA GLU A 133 -26.76 8.29 28.85
C GLU A 133 -26.67 6.83 28.38
N LEU A 134 -27.09 6.60 27.13
CA LEU A 134 -27.20 5.28 26.54
C LEU A 134 -25.99 4.98 25.67
N THR A 135 -25.31 3.86 25.95
CA THR A 135 -24.15 3.42 25.15
C THR A 135 -24.60 2.84 23.82
N ILE A 136 -24.03 3.33 22.73
CA ILE A 136 -24.31 2.91 21.36
C ILE A 136 -23.31 1.86 20.89
N GLY A 137 -22.05 2.02 21.29
CA GLY A 137 -20.98 1.07 21.02
C GLY A 137 -19.60 1.67 21.25
N THR A 138 -18.57 0.97 20.81
CA THR A 138 -17.17 1.41 20.92
C THR A 138 -16.50 1.34 19.57
N LEU A 139 -15.86 2.44 19.17
CA LEU A 139 -15.08 2.51 17.94
C LEU A 139 -13.79 1.68 18.05
N PRO A 140 -13.42 0.93 16.99
CA PRO A 140 -12.10 0.34 16.86
C PRO A 140 -10.99 1.37 17.08
N GLU A 141 -9.86 0.94 17.64
CA GLU A 141 -8.75 1.84 18.01
C GLU A 141 -8.29 2.76 16.87
N ALA A 142 -8.27 2.23 15.63
CA ALA A 142 -7.88 2.95 14.44
C ALA A 142 -8.76 4.18 14.11
N TYR A 143 -9.98 4.25 14.65
CA TYR A 143 -10.99 5.25 14.29
C TYR A 143 -11.38 6.17 15.47
N ARG A 144 -10.61 6.13 16.57
CA ARG A 144 -10.89 6.94 17.76
C ARG A 144 -10.45 8.40 17.58
N PRO A 145 -11.20 9.38 18.13
CA PRO A 145 -10.78 10.78 18.09
C PRO A 145 -9.60 11.04 19.04
N ALA A 146 -8.91 12.17 18.87
CA ALA A 146 -7.81 12.58 19.75
C ALA A 146 -8.29 13.14 21.10
N TYR A 147 -9.54 13.58 21.16
CA TYR A 147 -10.18 14.18 22.34
C TYR A 147 -11.66 13.81 22.35
N THR A 148 -12.31 13.92 23.51
CA THR A 148 -13.74 13.68 23.62
C THR A 148 -14.53 14.71 22.82
N ILE A 149 -15.43 14.24 21.96
CA ILE A 149 -16.30 15.07 21.13
C ILE A 149 -17.69 15.08 21.75
N ILE A 150 -18.24 16.27 21.97
CA ILE A 150 -19.61 16.45 22.44
C ILE A 150 -20.34 17.37 21.46
N LYS A 151 -21.50 16.92 20.98
CA LYS A 151 -22.35 17.71 20.09
C LYS A 151 -23.81 17.55 20.46
N TYR A 152 -24.58 18.61 20.26
CA TYR A 152 -26.04 18.58 20.38
C TYR A 152 -26.66 18.69 19.00
N VAL A 153 -27.60 17.80 18.69
CA VAL A 153 -28.41 17.84 17.46
C VAL A 153 -29.87 18.02 17.84
N LEU A 154 -30.59 18.82 17.05
CA LEU A 154 -32.01 19.07 17.25
C LEU A 154 -32.81 17.81 16.94
N GLY A 155 -33.67 17.40 17.88
CA GLY A 155 -34.70 16.40 17.62
C GLY A 155 -35.83 17.00 16.78
N THR A 156 -36.42 16.20 15.89
CA THR A 156 -37.49 16.65 15.00
C THR A 156 -38.73 17.11 15.78
N GLY A 157 -39.33 18.22 15.36
CA GLY A 157 -40.73 18.55 15.63
C GLY A 157 -41.06 19.20 16.99
N THR A 158 -40.10 19.63 17.81
CA THR A 158 -40.42 20.46 19.00
C THR A 158 -39.19 21.24 19.50
N THR A 159 -39.37 22.54 19.76
CA THR A 159 -38.38 23.39 20.40
C THR A 159 -37.94 22.77 21.74
N GLY A 160 -36.63 22.65 21.98
CA GLY A 160 -36.06 22.19 23.26
C GLY A 160 -35.74 20.70 23.37
N ARG A 161 -36.00 19.88 22.34
CA ARG A 161 -35.53 18.48 22.29
C ARG A 161 -34.17 18.41 21.61
N LEU A 162 -33.12 18.11 22.37
CA LEU A 162 -31.77 17.91 21.86
C LEU A 162 -31.30 16.48 22.14
N PHE A 163 -30.57 15.90 21.19
CA PHE A 163 -29.79 14.69 21.41
C PHE A 163 -28.33 15.09 21.55
N ARG A 164 -27.73 14.79 22.69
CA ARG A 164 -26.29 14.87 22.89
C ARG A 164 -25.65 13.61 22.34
N ILE A 165 -24.65 13.80 21.49
CA ILE A 165 -23.69 12.80 21.05
C ILE A 165 -22.43 12.98 21.88
N CYS A 166 -21.91 11.90 22.45
CA CYS A 166 -20.56 11.86 23.02
C CYS A 166 -19.75 10.79 22.28
N ILE A 167 -18.53 11.14 21.91
CA ILE A 167 -17.52 10.19 21.42
C ILE A 167 -16.28 10.41 22.28
N ASP A 168 -16.04 9.50 23.23
CA ASP A 168 -14.88 9.59 24.11
C ASP A 168 -13.58 9.35 23.33
N ALA A 169 -12.45 9.86 23.83
CA ALA A 169 -11.13 9.58 23.26
C ALA A 169 -10.82 8.06 23.20
N ASP A 170 -11.43 7.27 24.09
CA ASP A 170 -11.36 5.80 24.09
C ASP A 170 -12.32 5.13 23.10
N GLY A 171 -13.04 5.93 22.30
CA GLY A 171 -13.93 5.46 21.23
C GLY A 171 -15.33 5.08 21.68
N LYS A 172 -15.67 5.19 22.97
CA LYS A 172 -17.03 4.93 23.45
C LYS A 172 -17.99 5.99 22.90
N VAL A 173 -19.09 5.53 22.31
CA VAL A 173 -20.14 6.38 21.74
C VAL A 173 -21.38 6.29 22.62
N THR A 174 -21.89 7.44 23.06
CA THR A 174 -23.13 7.53 23.84
C THR A 174 -24.08 8.57 23.26
N TYR A 175 -25.38 8.29 23.38
CA TYR A 175 -26.45 9.25 23.08
C TYR A 175 -27.25 9.55 24.35
N LYS A 176 -27.63 10.82 24.52
CA LYS A 176 -28.48 11.28 25.62
C LYS A 176 -29.52 12.27 25.10
N ALA A 177 -30.79 12.07 25.43
CA ALA A 177 -31.84 13.03 25.11
C ALA A 177 -32.01 14.04 26.26
N THR A 178 -32.18 15.33 25.95
CA THR A 178 -32.41 16.40 26.96
C THR A 178 -33.87 16.50 27.40
N ALA A 179 -34.74 15.67 26.83
CA ALA A 179 -36.13 15.52 27.20
C ALA A 179 -36.53 14.05 27.00
N ALA A 180 -37.58 13.60 27.68
CA ALA A 180 -38.12 12.27 27.41
C ALA A 180 -38.65 12.19 25.98
N VAL A 181 -38.32 11.10 25.26
CA VAL A 181 -38.73 10.90 23.87
C VAL A 181 -39.41 9.55 23.75
N ALA A 182 -40.65 9.55 23.25
CA ALA A 182 -41.40 8.32 23.05
C ALA A 182 -40.77 7.45 21.95
N ALA A 183 -41.03 6.15 22.01
CA ALA A 183 -40.79 5.21 20.91
C ALA A 183 -41.47 5.71 19.62
N ASN A 184 -40.96 5.27 18.47
CA ASN A 184 -41.42 5.67 17.14
C ASN A 184 -41.25 7.15 16.78
N VAL A 185 -40.58 7.95 17.61
CA VAL A 185 -40.13 9.29 17.20
C VAL A 185 -38.91 9.14 16.28
N GLY A 186 -38.91 9.91 15.19
CA GLY A 186 -37.80 9.95 14.24
C GLY A 186 -36.59 10.66 14.81
N VAL A 187 -35.43 10.04 14.68
CA VAL A 187 -34.11 10.60 15.02
C VAL A 187 -33.24 10.68 13.78
N ASN A 188 -32.43 11.72 13.72
CA ASN A 188 -31.42 11.90 12.69
C ASN A 188 -30.16 12.52 13.33
N ILE A 189 -29.25 11.65 13.73
CA ILE A 189 -28.04 11.98 14.48
C ILE A 189 -26.85 11.73 13.55
N ASN A 190 -26.16 12.81 13.20
CA ASN A 190 -24.98 12.79 12.34
C ASN A 190 -23.81 13.54 12.97
N GLU A 191 -22.66 12.89 12.99
CA GLU A 191 -21.41 13.55 13.35
C GLU A 191 -20.25 13.06 12.49
N THR A 192 -19.42 14.00 12.04
CA THR A 192 -18.22 13.72 11.27
C THR A 192 -17.01 14.30 12.00
N PHE A 193 -15.97 13.49 12.20
CA PHE A 193 -14.74 13.91 12.84
C PHE A 193 -13.51 13.26 12.20
N ILE A 194 -12.33 13.70 12.62
CA ILE A 194 -11.06 13.14 12.18
C ILE A 194 -10.47 12.26 13.28
N ALA A 195 -10.23 10.98 12.98
CA ALA A 195 -9.55 10.04 13.88
C ALA A 195 -8.11 10.51 14.17
N ARG A 196 -7.57 10.15 15.35
CA ARG A 196 -6.21 10.51 15.76
C ARG A 196 -5.15 9.96 14.78
N VAL A 197 -3.98 10.60 14.76
CA VAL A 197 -2.83 10.08 14.00
C VAL A 197 -2.40 8.75 14.65
N ARG A 198 -2.12 7.74 13.84
CA ARG A 198 -1.58 6.45 14.30
C ARG A 198 -0.13 6.62 14.76
#